data_AF-A0A7G8EER5-F1
#
_entry.id   AF-A0A7G8EER5-F1
#
_cell.length_a   1.000
_cell.length_b   1.000
_cell.length_c   1.000
_cell.angle_alpha   90.00
_cell.angle_beta   90.00
_cell.angle_gamma   90.00
#
_symmetry.space_group_name_H-M   'P 1'
#
loop_
_entity.id
_entity.type
_entity.pdbx_description
1 polymer ?
#
loop_
_entity_poly.entity_id
_entity_poly.type
_entity_poly.pdbx_seq_one_letter_code
_entity_poly.pdbx_strand_id
1 'polypeptide(L)' 'MGLSDNAINLGLRQAALEQAPLPVVLWSFGLLNLNQYQDVLNWQYQHE' A
#
# COMPACT_ATOMS: atom_id res chain seq x y z
N MET A 1 -10.05 -0.05 5.04
CA MET A 1 -9.29 -0.31 3.80
C MET A 1 -9.61 -1.63 3.12
N GLY A 2 -9.94 -2.72 3.83
CA GLY A 2 -10.22 -4.02 3.19
C GLY A 2 -8.95 -4.78 2.75
N LEU A 3 -7.77 -4.25 3.09
CA LEU A 3 -6.48 -4.91 2.96
C LEU A 3 -6.20 -5.75 4.21
N SER A 4 -5.63 -6.93 4.03
CA SER A 4 -5.10 -7.72 5.15
C SER A 4 -3.71 -7.22 5.57
N ASP A 5 -3.34 -7.46 6.83
CA ASP A 5 -2.01 -7.09 7.34
C ASP A 5 -0.89 -7.76 6.54
N ASN A 6 -1.10 -8.98 6.06
CA ASN A 6 -0.15 -9.67 5.19
C ASN A 6 0.02 -8.96 3.84
N ALA A 7 -1.06 -8.47 3.23
CA ALA A 7 -0.99 -7.73 1.97
C ALA A 7 -0.22 -6.40 2.17
N ILE A 8 -0.46 -5.71 3.28
CA ILE A 8 0.24 -4.47 3.62
C ILE A 8 1.74 -4.74 3.85
N ASN A 9 2.08 -5.75 4.65
CA ASN A 9 3.47 -6.13 4.94
C ASN A 9 4.24 -6.56 3.69
N LEU A 10 3.59 -7.31 2.79
CA LEU A 10 4.19 -7.68 1.51
C LEU A 10 4.41 -6.44 0.62
N GLY A 11 3.39 -5.57 0.53
CA GLY A 11 3.47 -4.32 -0.21
C GLY A 11 4.59 -3.41 0.30
N LEU A 12 4.77 -3.30 1.62
CA LEU A 12 5.83 -2.50 2.24
C LEU A 12 7.23 -3.01 1.87
N ARG A 13 7.43 -4.34 1.87
CA ARG A 13 8.69 -4.95 1.44
C ARG A 13 8.98 -4.66 -0.04
N GLN A 14 7.97 -4.79 -0.89
CA GLN A 14 8.12 -4.54 -2.32
C GLN A 14 8.36 -3.05 -2.62
N ALA A 15 7.63 -2.15 -1.94
CA ALA A 15 7.82 -0.71 -2.02
C ALA A 15 9.27 -0.30 -1.68
N ALA A 16 9.87 -0.93 -0.65
CA ALA A 16 11.27 -0.72 -0.31
C ALA A 16 12.24 -1.22 -1.40
N LEU A 17 11.97 -2.37 -2.02
CA LEU A 17 12.80 -2.91 -3.11
C LEU A 17 12.73 -2.04 -4.38
N GLU A 18 11.53 -1.59 -4.73
CA GLU A 18 11.27 -0.83 -5.95
C GLU A 18 11.49 0.68 -5.80
N GLN A 19 11.71 1.17 -4.56
CA GLN A 19 11.74 2.59 -4.23
C GLN A 19 10.46 3.31 -4.73
N ALA A 20 9.32 2.64 -4.58
CA ALA A 20 8.01 3.11 -5.04
C ALA A 20 7.08 3.36 -3.84
N PRO A 21 6.12 4.31 -3.93
CA PRO A 21 5.12 4.49 -2.89
C PRO A 21 4.27 3.22 -2.70
N LEU A 22 4.01 2.83 -1.45
CA LEU A 22 3.18 1.66 -1.11
C LEU A 22 1.83 1.63 -1.86
N PRO A 23 1.07 2.73 -2.01
CA PRO A 23 -0.22 2.67 -2.70
C PRO A 23 -0.07 2.35 -4.19
N VAL A 24 1.04 2.74 -4.83
CA VAL A 24 1.35 2.39 -6.23
C VAL A 24 1.59 0.90 -6.35
N VAL A 25 2.38 0.33 -5.43
CA VAL A 25 2.68 -1.09 -5.39
C VAL A 25 1.42 -1.92 -5.13
N LEU A 26 0.59 -1.53 -4.18
CA LEU A 26 -0.66 -2.24 -3.92
C LEU A 26 -1.65 -2.16 -5.10
N TRP A 27 -1.68 -1.04 -5.83
CA TRP A 27 -2.48 -0.90 -7.04
C TRP A 27 -1.96 -1.78 -8.18
N SER A 28 -0.65 -1.86 -8.39
CA SER A 28 -0.05 -2.67 -9.46
C SER A 28 -0.33 -4.18 -9.30
N PHE A 29 -0.50 -4.64 -8.06
CA PHE A 29 -0.94 -6.00 -7.74
C PHE A 29 -2.47 -6.19 -7.66
N GLY A 30 -3.26 -5.14 -7.91
CA GLY A 30 -4.72 -5.21 -7.84
C GLY A 30 -5.28 -5.37 -6.41
N LEU A 31 -4.49 -5.03 -5.40
CA LEU A 31 -4.86 -5.13 -3.98
C LEU A 31 -5.69 -3.93 -3.51
N LEU A 32 -5.68 -2.82 -4.26
CA LEU A 32 -6.53 -1.67 -4.03
C LEU A 32 -6.98 -1.04 -5.35
N ASN A 33 -8.04 -0.23 -5.29
CA ASN A 33 -8.50 0.64 -6.37
C ASN A 33 -8.16 2.12 -6.10
N LEU A 34 -8.37 2.99 -7.09
CA LEU A 34 -8.06 4.42 -6.99
C LEU A 34 -8.76 5.13 -5.81
N ASN A 35 -9.99 4.73 -5.46
CA ASN A 35 -10.69 5.33 -4.32
C ASN A 35 -10.02 4.99 -2.98
N GLN A 36 -9.36 3.84 -2.89
CA GLN A 36 -8.64 3.38 -1.68
C GLN A 36 -7.19 3.90 -1.62
N TYR A 37 -6.70 4.55 -2.67
CA TYR A 37 -5.33 5.04 -2.75
C TYR A 37 -5.03 6.04 -1.61
N GLN A 38 -5.93 7.00 -1.39
CA GLN A 38 -5.79 7.99 -0.33
C GLN A 38 -5.86 7.37 1.06
N ASP A 39 -6.66 6.32 1.25
CA ASP A 39 -6.76 5.62 2.53
C ASP A 39 -5.41 4.99 2.92
N VAL A 40 -4.68 4.42 1.95
CA VAL A 40 -3.36 3.83 2.19
C VAL A 40 -2.31 4.91 2.48
N LEU A 41 -2.34 6.04 1.75
CA LEU A 41 -1.45 7.17 2.07
C LEU A 41 -1.69 7.69 3.50
N ASN A 42 -2.95 7.86 3.88
CA ASN A 42 -3.32 8.30 5.23
C ASN A 42 -2.88 7.30 6.29
N TRP A 43 -3.03 5.99 6.01
CA TRP A 43 -2.58 4.93 6.89
C TRP A 43 -1.06 4.97 7.10
N GLN A 44 -0.27 5.08 6.03
CA GLN A 44 1.18 5.18 6.14
C GLN A 44 1.60 6.39 6.98
N TYR A 45 1.01 7.56 6.69
CA TYR A 45 1.30 8.78 7.44
C TYR A 45 1.01 8.67 8.95
N GLN A 46 0.07 7.79 9.35
CA GLN A 46 -0.26 7.55 10.76
C GLN A 46 0.66 6.51 11.45
N HIS A 47 1.39 5.70 10.67
CA HIS A 47 2.21 4.59 11.15
C HIS A 47 3.72 4.77 10.88
N GLU A 48 4.10 5.89 10.28
CA GLU A 48 5.47 6.42 10.19
C GLU A 48 5.73 7.45 11.29
#